data_AF-A0A4R9GBG1-F1
#
_entry.id   AF-A0A4R9GBG1-F1
#
_cell.length_a   1.000
_cell.length_b   1.000
_cell.length_c   1.000
_cell.angle_alpha   90.00
_cell.angle_beta   90.00
_cell.angle_gamma   90.00
#
_symmetry.space_group_name_H-M   'P 1'
#
loop_
_entity.id
_entity.type
_entity.pdbx_description
1 polymer ?
#
loop_
_entity_poly.entity_id
_entity_poly.type
_entity_poly.pdbx_seq_one_letter_code
_entity_poly.pdbx_strand_id
1 'polypeptide(L)'
;MTKEEFRSKYLPVGGYLLFIAFGLVVFFIAAFLVVFVRTKSATLVVMPDVVGKPYNEVHNELNRLQLKVRLESKRYPDKTDGIIIYQSIRPGREIEAGSKVSLTVNVGLDRLVMPELKGQTLASAKNAMEKVLSGETYVSLQLGGITYVEAKNGELPDTVVDQIPEAGKNTTAREKVFLLVTKAAGKKKEGDPQTFEFKPGDSYVFAQRVLARNGIPSKAEILETKFRPENGKIESVQKNGSEYKFKVFYFEPEDRIESGYERFEYKISDNGIYKLVVKDQKDASKQLEISAPTQYQEGEKLQTVFYRAGDVTLVLLDQSGSKVKSKDYENEL
;
A
#
# COMPACT_ATOMS: atom_id res chain seq x y z
N MET A 1 -19.98 44.05 -88.64
CA MET A 1 -19.71 44.26 -87.20
C MET A 1 -18.25 44.62 -87.06
N THR A 2 -17.95 45.85 -86.63
CA THR A 2 -16.57 46.29 -86.42
C THR A 2 -15.98 45.58 -85.19
N LYS A 3 -14.64 45.48 -85.13
CA LYS A 3 -13.91 44.78 -84.05
C LYS A 3 -14.24 45.37 -82.66
N GLU A 4 -14.65 46.63 -82.61
CA GLU A 4 -15.07 47.34 -81.39
C GLU A 4 -16.51 47.01 -80.97
N GLU A 5 -17.45 46.88 -81.91
CA GLU A 5 -18.84 46.45 -81.63
C GLU A 5 -18.91 45.02 -81.07
N PHE A 6 -18.02 44.14 -81.53
CA PHE A 6 -17.92 42.77 -81.02
C PHE A 6 -17.36 42.75 -79.59
N ARG A 7 -16.37 43.60 -79.29
CA ARG A 7 -15.82 43.71 -77.94
C ARG A 7 -16.85 44.24 -76.94
N SER A 8 -17.56 45.33 -77.23
CA SER A 8 -18.47 45.94 -76.25
C SER A 8 -19.70 45.07 -75.94
N LYS A 9 -20.18 44.28 -76.91
CA LYS A 9 -21.36 43.42 -76.75
C LYS A 9 -21.05 42.06 -76.12
N TYR A 10 -19.88 41.46 -76.39
CA TYR A 10 -19.56 40.09 -75.96
C TYR A 10 -18.52 39.98 -74.84
N LEU A 11 -17.66 41.00 -74.57
CA LEU A 11 -16.76 40.97 -73.39
C LEU A 11 -17.51 40.88 -72.04
N PRO A 12 -18.53 41.72 -71.76
CA PRO A 12 -19.22 41.66 -70.48
C PRO A 12 -19.99 40.35 -70.31
N VAL A 13 -20.62 39.84 -71.38
CA VAL A 13 -21.32 38.54 -71.40
C VAL A 13 -20.34 37.39 -71.15
N GLY A 14 -19.15 37.42 -71.77
CA GLY A 14 -18.08 36.45 -71.53
C GLY A 14 -17.56 36.49 -70.09
N GLY A 15 -17.46 37.69 -69.50
CA GLY A 15 -17.09 37.86 -68.08
C GLY A 15 -18.11 37.28 -67.11
N TYR A 16 -19.41 37.51 -67.34
CA TYR A 16 -20.49 36.90 -66.54
C TYR A 16 -20.52 35.38 -66.66
N LEU A 17 -20.35 34.85 -67.88
CA LEU A 17 -20.26 33.41 -68.10
C LEU A 17 -19.06 32.78 -67.38
N LEU A 18 -17.91 33.46 -67.38
CA LEU A 18 -16.70 32.98 -66.70
C LEU A 18 -16.84 33.05 -65.17
N PHE A 19 -17.50 34.10 -64.64
CA PHE A 19 -17.82 34.21 -63.21
C PHE A 19 -18.78 33.10 -62.75
N ILE A 20 -19.83 32.82 -63.54
CA ILE A 20 -20.78 31.73 -63.25
C ILE A 20 -20.07 30.38 -63.32
N ALA A 21 -19.24 30.15 -64.34
CA ALA A 21 -18.47 28.91 -64.48
C ALA A 21 -17.51 28.71 -63.30
N PHE A 22 -16.81 29.76 -62.86
CA PHE A 22 -15.94 29.71 -61.69
C PHE A 22 -16.72 29.40 -60.40
N GLY A 23 -17.86 30.06 -60.19
CA GLY A 23 -18.74 29.78 -59.04
C GLY A 23 -19.23 28.33 -59.01
N LEU A 24 -19.58 27.77 -60.17
CA LEU A 24 -19.98 26.36 -60.29
C LEU A 24 -18.82 25.42 -59.95
N VAL A 25 -17.61 25.68 -60.43
CA VAL A 25 -16.42 24.86 -60.11
C VAL A 25 -16.15 24.87 -58.60
N VAL A 26 -16.16 26.04 -57.97
CA VAL A 26 -15.96 26.16 -56.51
C VAL A 26 -17.08 25.43 -55.75
N PHE A 27 -18.33 25.55 -56.20
CA PHE A 27 -19.47 24.85 -55.62
C PHE A 27 -19.30 23.32 -55.70
N PHE A 28 -18.93 22.78 -56.86
CA PHE A 28 -18.72 21.34 -57.03
C PHE A 28 -17.50 20.82 -56.26
N ILE A 29 -16.42 21.60 -56.15
CA ILE A 29 -15.27 21.25 -55.31
C ILE A 29 -15.69 21.20 -53.84
N ALA A 30 -16.42 22.21 -53.35
CA ALA A 30 -16.92 22.23 -51.98
C ALA A 30 -17.91 21.09 -51.71
N ALA A 31 -18.84 20.83 -52.62
CA ALA A 31 -19.79 19.73 -52.52
C ALA A 31 -19.08 18.36 -52.55
N PHE A 32 -18.11 18.17 -53.44
CA PHE A 32 -17.28 16.97 -53.48
C PHE A 32 -16.50 16.80 -52.19
N LEU A 33 -15.92 17.86 -51.64
CA LEU A 33 -15.16 17.80 -50.38
C LEU A 33 -16.07 17.43 -49.21
N VAL A 34 -17.28 17.99 -49.14
CA VAL A 34 -18.30 17.63 -48.13
C VAL A 34 -18.72 16.16 -48.27
N VAL A 35 -18.99 15.69 -49.49
CA VAL A 35 -19.35 14.29 -49.75
C VAL A 35 -18.16 13.38 -49.41
N PHE A 36 -16.96 13.67 -49.91
CA PHE A 36 -15.74 12.90 -49.66
C PHE A 36 -15.38 12.80 -48.17
N VAL A 37 -15.59 13.87 -47.41
CA VAL A 37 -15.44 13.85 -45.94
C VAL A 37 -16.52 12.99 -45.28
N ARG A 38 -17.75 12.97 -45.81
CA ARG A 38 -18.85 12.13 -45.29
C ARG A 38 -18.79 10.68 -45.74
N THR A 39 -18.13 10.35 -46.85
CA THR A 39 -18.10 8.98 -47.42
C THR A 39 -16.83 8.20 -47.07
N LYS A 40 -15.98 8.69 -46.15
CA LYS A 40 -14.89 7.87 -45.61
C LYS A 40 -15.48 6.65 -44.90
N SER A 41 -15.24 5.46 -45.45
CA SER A 41 -15.68 4.19 -44.86
C SER A 41 -15.14 4.06 -43.44
N ALA A 42 -16.02 3.79 -42.47
CA ALA A 42 -15.61 3.58 -41.10
C ALA A 42 -14.71 2.34 -41.03
N THR A 43 -13.44 2.54 -40.66
CA THR A 43 -12.55 1.41 -40.40
C THR A 43 -13.02 0.73 -39.12
N LEU A 44 -13.43 -0.52 -39.21
CA LEU A 44 -13.87 -1.31 -38.06
C LEU A 44 -12.65 -1.93 -37.37
N VAL A 45 -12.64 -1.85 -36.04
CA VAL A 45 -11.64 -2.47 -35.17
C VAL A 45 -12.35 -3.34 -34.14
N VAL A 46 -11.70 -4.42 -33.70
CA VAL A 46 -12.24 -5.31 -32.68
C VAL A 46 -11.81 -4.81 -31.31
N MET A 47 -12.75 -4.68 -30.38
CA MET A 47 -12.48 -4.27 -29.00
C MET A 47 -11.64 -5.35 -28.27
N PRO A 48 -10.43 -5.03 -27.79
CA PRO A 48 -9.62 -5.98 -27.03
C PRO A 48 -10.18 -6.21 -25.61
N ASP A 49 -9.77 -7.33 -25.01
CA ASP A 49 -10.00 -7.58 -23.59
C ASP A 49 -8.89 -6.92 -22.77
N VAL A 50 -9.27 -5.89 -22.03
CA VAL A 50 -8.36 -5.06 -21.22
C VAL A 50 -8.70 -5.13 -19.74
N VAL A 51 -9.78 -5.79 -19.34
CA VAL A 51 -10.12 -5.97 -17.91
C VAL A 51 -9.07 -6.86 -17.25
N GLY A 52 -8.64 -6.47 -16.05
CA GLY A 52 -7.58 -7.14 -15.30
C GLY A 52 -6.16 -6.76 -15.71
N LYS A 53 -5.98 -6.04 -16.83
CA LYS A 53 -4.67 -5.56 -17.28
C LYS A 53 -4.34 -4.17 -16.70
N PRO A 54 -3.06 -3.86 -16.48
CA PRO A 54 -2.61 -2.50 -16.18
C PRO A 54 -2.88 -1.52 -17.33
N TYR A 55 -3.36 -0.30 -17.03
CA TYR A 55 -3.67 0.68 -18.07
C TYR A 55 -2.45 1.09 -18.92
N ASN A 56 -1.28 1.21 -18.28
CA ASN A 56 -0.02 1.54 -18.94
C ASN A 56 0.39 0.52 -20.02
N GLU A 57 0.05 -0.76 -19.84
CA GLU A 57 0.36 -1.81 -20.82
C GLU A 57 -0.57 -1.75 -22.03
N VAL A 58 -1.86 -1.46 -21.82
CA VAL A 58 -2.86 -1.47 -22.90
C VAL A 58 -3.01 -0.13 -23.62
N HIS A 59 -2.48 0.96 -23.07
CA HIS A 59 -2.61 2.31 -23.64
C HIS A 59 -2.14 2.37 -25.10
N ASN A 60 -0.97 1.79 -25.39
CA ASN A 60 -0.40 1.78 -26.73
C ASN A 60 -1.23 0.94 -27.71
N GLU A 61 -1.81 -0.17 -27.25
CA GLU A 61 -2.70 -1.01 -28.05
C GLU A 61 -3.98 -0.25 -28.43
N LEU A 62 -4.64 0.38 -27.46
CA LEU A 62 -5.87 1.15 -27.67
C LEU A 62 -5.64 2.36 -28.59
N ASN A 63 -4.48 3.02 -28.48
CA ASN A 63 -4.09 4.11 -29.37
C ASN A 63 -3.85 3.63 -30.81
N ARG A 64 -3.21 2.47 -31.01
CA ARG A 64 -3.04 1.88 -32.36
C ARG A 64 -4.37 1.58 -33.03
N LEU A 65 -5.38 1.18 -32.26
CA LEU A 65 -6.75 0.98 -32.73
C LEU A 65 -7.54 2.30 -32.93
N GLN A 66 -6.88 3.45 -32.73
CA GLN A 66 -7.46 4.79 -32.83
C GLN A 66 -8.67 5.01 -31.90
N LEU A 67 -8.75 4.29 -30.78
CA LEU A 67 -9.86 4.41 -29.84
C LEU A 67 -9.68 5.63 -28.93
N LYS A 68 -10.76 6.38 -28.69
CA LYS A 68 -10.75 7.54 -27.79
C LYS A 68 -11.07 7.08 -26.38
N VAL A 69 -10.05 6.86 -25.57
CA VAL A 69 -10.21 6.37 -24.20
C VAL A 69 -10.59 7.52 -23.25
N ARG A 70 -11.67 7.34 -22.51
CA ARG A 70 -12.02 8.15 -21.33
C ARG A 70 -11.73 7.33 -20.08
N LEU A 71 -10.89 7.86 -19.20
CA LEU A 71 -10.58 7.20 -17.94
C LEU A 71 -11.52 7.67 -16.83
N GLU A 72 -12.05 6.71 -16.11
CA GLU A 72 -12.78 6.90 -14.86
C GLU A 72 -11.99 6.25 -13.74
N SER A 73 -11.84 6.95 -12.61
CA SER A 73 -11.12 6.42 -11.46
C SER A 73 -12.11 5.92 -10.42
N LYS A 74 -11.91 4.69 -9.95
CA LYS A 74 -12.68 4.13 -8.83
C LYS A 74 -11.75 3.40 -7.87
N ARG A 75 -12.16 3.25 -6.63
CA ARG A 75 -11.34 2.66 -5.56
C ARG A 75 -11.90 1.31 -5.15
N TYR A 76 -11.12 0.26 -5.34
CA TYR A 76 -11.42 -1.09 -4.93
C TYR A 76 -10.23 -1.60 -4.09
N PRO A 77 -10.42 -1.79 -2.78
CA PRO A 77 -9.34 -2.17 -1.86
C PRO A 77 -8.78 -3.56 -2.13
N ASP A 78 -9.60 -4.41 -2.74
CA ASP A 78 -9.34 -5.85 -2.95
C ASP A 78 -8.79 -6.11 -4.36
N LYS A 79 -8.40 -5.05 -5.07
CA LYS A 79 -7.91 -5.07 -6.45
C LYS A 79 -6.58 -4.34 -6.51
N THR A 80 -5.70 -4.80 -7.39
CA THR A 80 -4.38 -4.19 -7.63
C THR A 80 -4.54 -2.76 -8.16
N ASP A 81 -3.67 -1.85 -7.74
CA ASP A 81 -3.68 -0.46 -8.22
C ASP A 81 -3.29 -0.40 -9.71
N GLY A 82 -3.86 0.53 -10.44
CA GLY A 82 -3.60 0.74 -11.88
C GLY A 82 -4.26 -0.26 -12.82
N ILE A 83 -4.96 -1.29 -12.30
CA ILE A 83 -5.66 -2.26 -13.15
C ILE A 83 -7.00 -1.73 -13.64
N ILE A 84 -7.35 -2.10 -14.86
CA ILE A 84 -8.67 -1.83 -15.42
C ILE A 84 -9.67 -2.82 -14.82
N ILE A 85 -10.68 -2.30 -14.15
CA ILE A 85 -11.73 -3.11 -13.50
C ILE A 85 -12.99 -3.21 -14.35
N TYR A 86 -13.14 -2.31 -15.33
CA TYR A 86 -14.32 -2.24 -16.17
C TYR A 86 -13.99 -1.59 -17.51
N GLN A 87 -14.58 -2.12 -18.57
CA GLN A 87 -14.60 -1.52 -19.91
C GLN A 87 -16.04 -1.36 -20.39
N SER A 88 -16.37 -0.20 -20.96
CA SER A 88 -17.74 0.11 -21.40
C SER A 88 -18.20 -0.71 -22.61
N ILE A 89 -17.26 -1.13 -23.46
CA ILE A 89 -17.52 -1.96 -24.64
C ILE A 89 -16.94 -3.34 -24.37
N ARG A 90 -17.78 -4.38 -24.49
CA ARG A 90 -17.35 -5.77 -24.28
C ARG A 90 -16.27 -6.20 -25.29
N PRO A 91 -15.35 -7.08 -24.90
CA PRO A 91 -14.33 -7.60 -25.80
C PRO A 91 -14.97 -8.35 -26.98
N GLY A 92 -14.29 -8.35 -28.13
CA GLY A 92 -14.74 -9.02 -29.36
C GLY A 92 -15.81 -8.27 -30.16
N ARG A 93 -16.28 -7.10 -29.70
CA ARG A 93 -17.22 -6.26 -30.45
C ARG A 93 -16.49 -5.47 -31.53
N GLU A 94 -17.03 -5.47 -32.74
CA GLU A 94 -16.59 -4.58 -33.81
C GLU A 94 -17.12 -3.17 -33.57
N ILE A 95 -16.21 -2.19 -33.58
CA ILE A 95 -16.50 -0.78 -33.36
C ILE A 95 -15.73 0.07 -34.36
N GLU A 96 -16.25 1.25 -34.68
CA GLU A 96 -15.57 2.17 -35.58
C GLU A 96 -14.31 2.74 -34.92
N ALA A 97 -13.21 2.78 -35.66
CA ALA A 97 -12.00 3.51 -35.27
C ALA A 97 -12.37 4.97 -34.93
N GLY A 98 -11.88 5.48 -33.79
CA GLY A 98 -12.28 6.78 -33.25
C GLY A 98 -13.43 6.74 -32.24
N SER A 99 -14.04 5.56 -32.01
CA SER A 99 -15.08 5.36 -30.99
C SER A 99 -14.59 5.73 -29.60
N LYS A 100 -15.48 6.28 -28.79
CA LYS A 100 -15.21 6.59 -27.38
C LYS A 100 -15.41 5.35 -26.52
N VAL A 101 -14.39 5.00 -25.73
CA VAL A 101 -14.43 3.88 -24.80
C VAL A 101 -14.16 4.41 -23.40
N SER A 102 -15.07 4.16 -22.46
CA SER A 102 -14.83 4.46 -21.04
C SER A 102 -14.19 3.24 -20.38
N LEU A 103 -13.05 3.46 -19.72
CA LEU A 103 -12.39 2.45 -18.89
C LEU A 103 -12.39 2.94 -17.45
N THR A 104 -12.73 2.06 -16.51
CA THR A 104 -12.57 2.34 -15.09
C THR A 104 -11.28 1.70 -14.60
N VAL A 105 -10.40 2.50 -14.03
CA VAL A 105 -9.13 2.07 -13.45
C VAL A 105 -9.23 2.11 -11.93
N ASN A 106 -8.74 1.05 -11.28
CA ASN A 106 -8.58 1.04 -9.84
C ASN A 106 -7.41 1.95 -9.45
N VAL A 107 -7.69 3.06 -8.78
CA VAL A 107 -6.63 4.00 -8.34
C VAL A 107 -6.11 3.70 -6.93
N GLY A 108 -6.54 2.58 -6.33
CA GLY A 108 -6.07 2.18 -5.02
C GLY A 108 -6.54 3.07 -3.87
N LEU A 109 -5.95 2.82 -2.71
CA LEU A 109 -6.12 3.67 -1.52
C LEU A 109 -5.18 4.88 -1.61
N ASP A 110 -5.52 5.95 -0.89
CA ASP A 110 -4.62 7.10 -0.75
C ASP A 110 -3.32 6.64 -0.13
N ARG A 111 -2.26 6.59 -0.94
CA ARG A 111 -0.91 6.29 -0.49
C ARG A 111 -0.36 7.53 0.20
N LEU A 112 0.16 7.34 1.39
CA LEU A 112 0.79 8.38 2.17
C LEU A 112 2.06 7.84 2.79
N VAL A 113 2.98 8.74 3.09
CA VAL A 113 4.21 8.39 3.81
C VAL A 113 3.93 8.49 5.30
N MET A 114 4.20 7.41 6.03
CA MET A 114 3.98 7.37 7.46
C MET A 114 4.83 8.45 8.16
N PRO A 115 4.24 9.39 8.93
CA PRO A 115 5.00 10.43 9.61
C PRO A 115 5.90 9.83 10.70
N GLU A 116 6.97 10.55 11.02
CA GLU A 116 7.83 10.26 12.17
C GLU A 116 7.16 10.74 13.46
N LEU A 117 6.70 9.81 14.28
CA LEU A 117 6.05 10.02 15.58
C LEU A 117 6.96 9.65 16.74
N LYS A 118 8.01 8.84 16.50
CA LYS A 118 8.95 8.41 17.53
C LYS A 118 9.68 9.63 18.11
N GLY A 119 9.84 9.62 19.43
CA GLY A 119 10.44 10.74 20.18
C GLY A 119 9.50 11.92 20.42
N GLN A 120 8.32 11.96 19.81
CA GLN A 120 7.34 13.00 20.09
C GLN A 120 6.55 12.70 21.37
N THR A 121 5.97 13.73 21.97
CA THR A 121 4.94 13.54 23.00
C THR A 121 3.69 12.91 22.38
N LEU A 122 2.93 12.15 23.17
CA LEU A 122 1.70 11.52 22.69
C LEU A 122 0.71 12.54 22.12
N ALA A 123 0.63 13.73 22.70
CA ALA A 123 -0.21 14.82 22.19
C ALA A 123 0.27 15.30 20.80
N SER A 124 1.58 15.54 20.65
CA SER A 124 2.17 15.94 19.36
C SER A 124 1.99 14.86 18.30
N ALA A 125 2.21 13.59 18.66
CA ALA A 125 2.03 12.47 17.75
C ALA A 125 0.58 12.36 17.24
N LYS A 126 -0.42 12.55 18.12
CA LYS A 126 -1.83 12.58 17.73
C LYS A 126 -2.12 13.73 16.76
N ASN A 127 -1.60 14.93 17.04
CA ASN A 127 -1.77 16.08 16.15
C ASN A 127 -1.12 15.84 14.77
N ALA A 128 0.07 15.24 14.74
CA ALA A 128 0.76 14.89 13.50
C ALA A 128 -0.04 13.87 12.67
N MET A 129 -0.77 12.95 13.33
CA MET A 129 -1.65 11.99 12.66
C MET A 129 -2.93 12.61 12.09
N GLU A 130 -3.42 13.75 12.60
CA GLU A 130 -4.66 14.37 12.12
C GLU A 130 -4.52 15.01 10.73
N LYS A 131 -3.33 15.50 10.38
CA LYS A 131 -3.05 16.22 9.14
C LYS A 131 -1.82 15.66 8.45
N VAL A 132 -1.97 14.48 7.86
CA VAL A 132 -0.91 13.84 7.06
C VAL A 132 -1.13 14.15 5.59
N LEU A 133 -0.07 14.59 4.91
CA LEU A 133 -0.12 14.91 3.48
C LEU A 133 -0.20 13.62 2.65
N SER A 134 -1.19 13.53 1.78
CA SER A 134 -1.32 12.48 0.76
C SER A 134 -1.59 13.15 -0.59
N GLY A 135 -0.57 13.17 -1.44
CA GLY A 135 -0.61 13.97 -2.68
C GLY A 135 -0.81 15.46 -2.37
N GLU A 136 -1.91 16.03 -2.85
CA GLU A 136 -2.26 17.44 -2.67
C GLU A 136 -3.30 17.67 -1.55
N THR A 137 -3.69 16.63 -0.81
CA THR A 137 -4.72 16.73 0.25
C THR A 137 -4.19 16.29 1.61
N TYR A 138 -4.90 16.66 2.66
CA TYR A 138 -4.66 16.17 4.02
C TYR A 138 -5.64 15.05 4.37
N VAL A 139 -5.10 13.99 4.95
CA VAL A 139 -5.87 12.86 5.48
C VAL A 139 -5.48 12.61 6.92
N SER A 140 -6.42 12.07 7.70
CA SER A 140 -6.16 11.67 9.09
C SER A 140 -5.83 10.19 9.17
N LEU A 141 -4.79 9.87 9.93
CA LEU A 141 -4.43 8.52 10.31
C LEU A 141 -5.22 8.06 11.53
N GLN A 142 -5.64 6.80 11.51
CA GLN A 142 -6.46 6.25 12.57
C GLN A 142 -5.60 5.46 13.57
N LEU A 143 -5.73 5.79 14.85
CA LEU A 143 -5.09 5.05 15.92
C LEU A 143 -5.71 3.65 16.05
N GLY A 144 -4.87 2.62 16.06
CA GLY A 144 -5.20 1.23 16.33
C GLY A 144 -5.13 0.86 17.79
N GLY A 145 -4.16 1.43 18.51
CA GLY A 145 -3.97 1.19 19.94
C GLY A 145 -2.72 1.87 20.46
N ILE A 146 -2.68 2.07 21.78
CA ILE A 146 -1.49 2.55 22.49
C ILE A 146 -1.13 1.51 23.54
N THR A 147 0.10 1.01 23.46
CA THR A 147 0.68 0.16 24.49
C THR A 147 1.60 1.02 25.36
N TYR A 148 1.44 0.94 26.67
CA TYR A 148 2.24 1.72 27.61
C TYR A 148 3.38 0.90 28.21
N VAL A 149 4.55 1.52 28.31
CA VAL A 149 5.73 0.97 28.98
C VAL A 149 6.24 1.97 30.02
N GLU A 150 6.79 1.50 31.12
CA GLU A 150 7.41 2.42 32.10
C GLU A 150 8.66 3.06 31.48
N ALA A 151 8.80 4.37 31.68
CA ALA A 151 10.02 5.09 31.31
C ALA A 151 11.23 4.51 32.07
N LYS A 152 12.37 4.33 31.38
CA LYS A 152 13.66 3.99 32.01
C LYS A 152 14.72 5.02 31.62
N ASN A 153 15.70 5.22 32.52
CA ASN A 153 16.99 5.87 32.25
C ASN A 153 16.92 7.07 31.28
N GLY A 154 16.42 8.21 31.74
CA GLY A 154 16.40 9.45 30.95
C GLY A 154 15.29 9.54 29.90
N GLU A 155 14.48 8.49 29.70
CA GLU A 155 13.26 8.59 28.93
C GLU A 155 12.25 9.53 29.60
N LEU A 156 11.69 10.44 28.81
CA LEU A 156 10.60 11.30 29.25
C LEU A 156 9.29 10.51 29.29
N PRO A 157 8.39 10.77 30.25
CA PRO A 157 7.04 10.22 30.23
C PRO A 157 6.23 10.78 29.05
N ASP A 158 5.13 10.10 28.71
CA ASP A 158 4.18 10.47 27.66
C ASP A 158 4.84 10.66 26.28
N THR A 159 5.93 9.93 26.02
CA THR A 159 6.74 10.03 24.81
C THR A 159 6.63 8.74 24.00
N VAL A 160 6.46 8.86 22.68
CA VAL A 160 6.39 7.72 21.77
C VAL A 160 7.78 7.09 21.66
N VAL A 161 7.89 5.84 22.12
CA VAL A 161 9.11 5.01 22.01
C VAL A 161 9.20 4.39 20.62
N ASP A 162 8.07 3.98 20.06
CA ASP A 162 8.01 3.43 18.72
C ASP A 162 6.59 3.43 18.13
N GLN A 163 6.51 3.19 16.82
CA GLN A 163 5.29 3.19 16.03
C GLN A 163 5.24 2.02 15.05
N ILE A 164 4.03 1.56 14.76
CA ILE A 164 3.73 0.67 13.65
C ILE A 164 2.53 1.26 12.91
N PRO A 165 2.60 1.57 11.61
CA PRO A 165 3.76 1.37 10.74
C PRO A 165 4.94 2.28 11.09
N GLU A 166 6.15 1.87 10.70
CA GLU A 166 7.37 2.66 10.89
C GLU A 166 7.35 3.97 10.07
N ALA A 167 8.09 4.97 10.53
CA ALA A 167 8.24 6.23 9.84
C ALA A 167 8.81 6.03 8.42
N GLY A 168 8.31 6.80 7.45
CA GLY A 168 8.77 6.73 6.06
C GLY A 168 8.14 5.60 5.23
N LYS A 169 7.48 4.60 5.85
CA LYS A 169 6.79 3.54 5.11
C LYS A 169 5.66 4.11 4.24
N ASN A 170 5.55 3.61 3.01
CA ASN A 170 4.36 3.83 2.20
C ASN A 170 3.17 3.06 2.81
N THR A 171 2.18 3.79 3.28
CA THR A 171 0.99 3.26 3.95
C THR A 171 -0.29 3.90 3.38
N THR A 172 -1.43 3.64 4.00
CA THR A 172 -2.74 4.18 3.60
C THR A 172 -3.47 4.73 4.81
N ALA A 173 -4.39 5.67 4.60
CA ALA A 173 -5.21 6.23 5.69
C ALA A 173 -6.08 5.20 6.45
N ARG A 174 -6.20 3.97 5.93
CA ARG A 174 -6.93 2.87 6.57
C ARG A 174 -6.06 2.00 7.46
N GLU A 175 -4.74 1.99 7.24
CA GLU A 175 -3.83 1.23 8.10
C GLU A 175 -3.85 1.87 9.49
N LYS A 176 -4.06 1.03 10.50
CA LYS A 176 -4.15 1.49 11.88
C LYS A 176 -2.75 1.72 12.44
N VAL A 177 -2.55 2.87 13.06
CA VAL A 177 -1.29 3.22 13.71
C VAL A 177 -1.31 2.75 15.16
N PHE A 178 -0.36 1.91 15.53
CA PHE A 178 -0.11 1.52 16.90
C PHE A 178 1.07 2.33 17.43
N LEU A 179 0.99 2.75 18.70
CA LEU A 179 2.09 3.44 19.38
C LEU A 179 2.52 2.67 20.63
N LEU A 180 3.84 2.61 20.86
CA LEU A 180 4.43 2.26 22.15
C LEU A 180 4.82 3.56 22.86
N VAL A 181 4.25 3.82 24.04
CA VAL A 181 4.38 5.11 24.73
C VAL A 181 4.92 4.91 26.13
N THR A 182 5.86 5.75 26.55
CA THR A 182 6.32 5.77 27.94
C THR A 182 5.25 6.34 28.87
N LYS A 183 5.11 5.76 30.05
CA LYS A 183 4.38 6.36 31.18
C LYS A 183 5.34 6.63 32.33
N ALA A 184 4.98 7.57 33.19
CA ALA A 184 5.73 7.83 34.41
C ALA A 184 5.91 6.53 35.20
N ALA A 185 7.14 6.31 35.71
CA ALA A 185 7.41 5.17 36.58
C ALA A 185 6.52 5.31 37.83
N GLY A 186 5.59 4.38 38.01
CA GLY A 186 4.75 4.35 39.21
C GLY A 186 5.62 4.09 40.44
N LYS A 187 5.25 4.66 41.59
CA LYS A 187 5.83 4.24 42.88
C LYS A 187 5.35 2.82 43.17
N LYS A 188 6.12 1.81 42.78
CA LYS A 188 5.88 0.42 43.19
C LYS A 188 6.27 0.24 44.66
N LYS A 189 5.48 -0.55 45.40
CA LYS A 189 5.98 -1.17 46.63
C LYS A 189 6.92 -2.30 46.22
N GLU A 190 8.08 -2.33 46.85
CA GLU A 190 9.07 -3.39 46.67
C GLU A 190 8.41 -4.75 46.92
N GLY A 191 8.44 -5.65 45.94
CA GLY A 191 7.87 -6.99 46.03
C GLY A 191 6.55 -7.26 45.27
N ASP A 192 5.83 -6.24 44.78
CA ASP A 192 4.62 -6.49 43.97
C ASP A 192 4.96 -6.97 42.55
N PRO A 193 4.42 -8.11 42.08
CA PRO A 193 4.64 -8.58 40.72
C PRO A 193 4.09 -7.59 39.71
N GLN A 194 4.97 -7.06 38.85
CA GLN A 194 4.55 -6.20 37.75
C GLN A 194 3.62 -6.98 36.82
N THR A 195 2.38 -6.52 36.70
CA THR A 195 1.37 -7.12 35.82
C THR A 195 1.02 -6.13 34.72
N PHE A 196 1.05 -6.62 33.49
CA PHE A 196 0.63 -5.89 32.31
C PHE A 196 -0.71 -6.45 31.82
N GLU A 197 -1.64 -5.56 31.55
CA GLU A 197 -2.93 -5.91 30.96
C GLU A 197 -2.83 -5.72 29.45
N PHE A 198 -3.05 -6.81 28.71
CA PHE A 198 -3.20 -6.82 27.26
C PHE A 198 -4.60 -7.31 26.92
N LYS A 199 -5.17 -6.85 25.82
CA LYS A 199 -6.51 -7.25 25.38
C LYS A 199 -6.54 -7.64 23.90
N PRO A 200 -7.55 -8.40 23.46
CA PRO A 200 -7.78 -8.64 22.04
C PRO A 200 -7.78 -7.35 21.23
N GLY A 201 -7.08 -7.37 20.10
CA GLY A 201 -6.92 -6.22 19.19
C GLY A 201 -5.70 -5.34 19.45
N ASP A 202 -5.04 -5.46 20.60
CA ASP A 202 -3.77 -4.78 20.87
C ASP A 202 -2.65 -5.30 19.96
N SER A 203 -1.59 -4.49 19.77
CA SER A 203 -0.40 -4.90 19.03
C SER A 203 0.39 -5.95 19.81
N TYR A 204 0.51 -7.16 19.26
CA TYR A 204 1.34 -8.21 19.85
C TYR A 204 2.82 -7.81 19.89
N VAL A 205 3.31 -7.15 18.84
CA VAL A 205 4.71 -6.70 18.74
C VAL A 205 5.08 -5.72 19.86
N PHE A 206 4.15 -4.85 20.26
CA PHE A 206 4.40 -3.97 21.41
C PHE A 206 4.20 -4.65 22.76
N ALA A 207 3.28 -5.59 22.87
CA ALA A 207 3.19 -6.44 24.06
C ALA A 207 4.51 -7.18 24.30
N GLN A 208 5.08 -7.78 23.24
CA GLN A 208 6.39 -8.41 23.26
C GLN A 208 7.49 -7.47 23.75
N ARG A 209 7.55 -6.24 23.23
CA ARG A 209 8.56 -5.26 23.66
C ARG A 209 8.41 -4.86 25.12
N VAL A 210 7.18 -4.68 25.59
CA VAL A 210 6.92 -4.42 27.01
C VAL A 210 7.43 -5.58 27.86
N LEU A 211 7.13 -6.82 27.49
CA LEU A 211 7.53 -8.00 28.25
C LEU A 211 9.05 -8.25 28.19
N ALA A 212 9.66 -8.16 27.01
CA ALA A 212 11.10 -8.27 26.81
C ALA A 212 11.88 -7.24 27.64
N ARG A 213 11.44 -5.98 27.62
CA ARG A 213 12.04 -4.90 28.41
C ARG A 213 11.98 -5.15 29.91
N ASN A 214 11.03 -5.94 30.39
CA ASN A 214 10.85 -6.28 31.80
C ASN A 214 11.32 -7.70 32.14
N GLY A 215 11.94 -8.41 31.21
CA GLY A 215 12.41 -9.79 31.42
C GLY A 215 11.29 -10.78 31.71
N ILE A 216 10.06 -10.50 31.25
CA ILE A 216 8.90 -11.34 31.51
C ILE A 216 8.72 -12.33 30.34
N PRO A 217 8.77 -13.65 30.59
CA PRO A 217 8.62 -14.66 29.54
C PRO A 217 7.27 -14.58 28.82
N SER A 218 7.29 -14.86 27.52
CA SER A 218 6.07 -14.97 26.74
C SER A 218 6.19 -15.94 25.58
N LYS A 219 5.11 -16.68 25.32
CA LYS A 219 4.97 -17.58 24.17
C LYS A 219 3.81 -17.14 23.29
N ALA A 220 3.90 -17.41 21.99
CA ALA A 220 2.81 -17.20 21.06
C ALA A 220 2.46 -18.45 20.28
N GLU A 221 1.19 -18.55 19.94
CA GLU A 221 0.62 -19.43 18.93
C GLU A 221 0.14 -18.56 17.77
N ILE A 222 0.52 -18.92 16.54
CA ILE A 222 0.15 -18.16 15.35
C ILE A 222 -1.18 -18.67 14.79
N LEU A 223 -2.11 -17.74 14.56
CA LEU A 223 -3.38 -17.97 13.90
C LEU A 223 -3.36 -17.31 12.51
N GLU A 224 -3.46 -18.10 11.45
CA GLU A 224 -3.56 -17.55 10.11
C GLU A 224 -4.91 -16.84 9.93
N THR A 225 -4.88 -15.63 9.37
CA THR A 225 -6.07 -14.84 9.05
C THR A 225 -6.07 -14.44 7.57
N LYS A 226 -7.27 -14.35 7.00
CA LYS A 226 -7.52 -13.77 5.67
C LYS A 226 -7.82 -12.27 5.73
N PHE A 227 -7.95 -11.71 6.93
CA PHE A 227 -8.28 -10.31 7.15
C PHE A 227 -7.02 -9.52 7.48
N ARG A 228 -6.46 -8.83 6.50
CA ARG A 228 -5.26 -7.98 6.66
C ARG A 228 -5.32 -7.03 7.88
N PRO A 229 -6.46 -6.40 8.25
CA PRO A 229 -6.53 -5.54 9.43
C PRO A 229 -6.28 -6.25 10.77
N GLU A 230 -6.34 -7.58 10.82
CA GLU A 230 -6.07 -8.37 12.02
C GLU A 230 -4.58 -8.68 12.21
N ASN A 231 -3.78 -8.55 11.16
CA ASN A 231 -2.37 -8.96 11.17
C ASN A 231 -1.58 -8.32 12.32
N GLY A 232 -0.85 -9.14 13.07
CA GLY A 232 -0.04 -8.73 14.21
C GLY A 232 -0.81 -8.33 15.48
N LYS A 233 -2.14 -8.49 15.50
CA LYS A 233 -2.97 -8.25 16.69
C LYS A 233 -3.09 -9.48 17.56
N ILE A 234 -3.25 -9.23 18.85
CA ILE A 234 -3.61 -10.25 19.85
C ILE A 234 -5.04 -10.71 19.58
N GLU A 235 -5.23 -12.01 19.41
CA GLU A 235 -6.56 -12.64 19.43
C GLU A 235 -6.99 -12.92 20.86
N SER A 236 -6.13 -13.58 21.64
CA SER A 236 -6.35 -13.84 23.05
C SER A 236 -5.02 -13.86 23.82
N VAL A 237 -5.12 -13.61 25.12
CA VAL A 237 -3.98 -13.61 26.04
C VAL A 237 -4.36 -14.31 27.33
N GLN A 238 -3.46 -15.13 27.83
CA GLN A 238 -3.56 -15.80 29.13
C GLN A 238 -2.29 -15.57 29.92
N LYS A 239 -2.41 -15.34 31.22
CA LYS A 239 -1.27 -15.19 32.13
C LYS A 239 -1.21 -16.42 33.05
N ASN A 240 -0.14 -17.19 32.93
CA ASN A 240 0.10 -18.40 33.72
C ASN A 240 1.28 -18.15 34.66
N GLY A 241 0.99 -17.73 35.89
CA GLY A 241 2.02 -17.30 36.83
C GLY A 241 2.74 -16.05 36.32
N SER A 242 4.02 -16.18 35.98
CA SER A 242 4.85 -15.10 35.42
C SER A 242 4.94 -15.11 33.89
N GLU A 243 4.44 -16.14 33.19
CA GLU A 243 4.50 -16.25 31.73
C GLU A 243 3.20 -15.80 31.07
N TYR A 244 3.31 -15.06 29.96
CA TYR A 244 2.18 -14.75 29.08
C TYR A 244 2.11 -15.71 27.90
N LYS A 245 0.91 -16.20 27.59
CA LYS A 245 0.61 -16.97 26.38
C LYS A 245 -0.35 -16.19 25.50
N PHE A 246 0.05 -15.95 24.26
CA PHE A 246 -0.73 -15.22 23.27
C PHE A 246 -1.18 -16.13 22.15
N LYS A 247 -2.39 -15.89 21.63
CA LYS A 247 -2.75 -16.24 20.27
C LYS A 247 -2.70 -14.99 19.42
N VAL A 248 -2.04 -15.06 18.27
CA VAL A 248 -1.70 -13.88 17.47
C VAL A 248 -2.11 -14.10 16.02
N PHE A 249 -2.83 -13.15 15.45
CA PHE A 249 -3.19 -13.20 14.05
C PHE A 249 -1.99 -12.90 13.16
N TYR A 250 -1.82 -13.70 12.11
CA TYR A 250 -0.84 -13.49 11.05
C TYR A 250 -1.51 -13.60 9.68
N PHE A 251 -1.35 -12.56 8.87
CA PHE A 251 -1.75 -12.55 7.47
C PHE A 251 -0.49 -12.78 6.63
N GLU A 252 -0.42 -13.91 5.92
CA GLU A 252 0.68 -14.20 5.00
C GLU A 252 0.60 -13.24 3.80
N PRO A 253 1.63 -12.41 3.55
CA PRO A 253 1.61 -11.48 2.42
C PRO A 253 1.73 -12.23 1.09
N GLU A 254 1.01 -11.76 0.06
CA GLU A 254 1.16 -12.26 -1.32
C GLU A 254 2.51 -11.84 -1.93
N ASP A 255 2.94 -10.59 -1.65
CA ASP A 255 4.24 -10.03 -2.05
C ASP A 255 4.94 -9.38 -0.84
N ARG A 256 6.25 -9.61 -0.66
CA ARG A 256 7.05 -9.03 0.45
C ARG A 256 7.69 -7.69 0.06
N ILE A 257 6.91 -6.62 0.04
CA ILE A 257 7.38 -5.29 -0.38
C ILE A 257 7.61 -4.36 0.84
N GLU A 258 8.79 -3.74 0.91
CA GLU A 258 9.24 -2.70 1.87
C GLU A 258 9.38 -3.11 3.36
N SER A 259 8.27 -3.30 4.08
CA SER A 259 8.24 -3.59 5.52
C SER A 259 6.87 -4.07 6.03
N GLY A 260 6.86 -4.91 7.07
CA GLY A 260 5.62 -5.52 7.52
C GLY A 260 5.76 -6.56 8.62
N TYR A 261 4.65 -7.23 8.91
CA TYR A 261 4.62 -8.35 9.84
C TYR A 261 5.20 -9.60 9.17
N GLU A 262 6.08 -10.27 9.90
CA GLU A 262 6.73 -11.51 9.52
C GLU A 262 6.53 -12.54 10.62
N ARG A 263 6.59 -13.82 10.25
CA ARG A 263 6.56 -14.92 11.22
C ARG A 263 7.87 -15.67 11.29
N PHE A 264 8.17 -16.20 12.47
CA PHE A 264 9.24 -17.13 12.71
C PHE A 264 8.71 -18.34 13.49
N GLU A 265 9.10 -19.55 13.06
CA GLU A 265 8.81 -20.80 13.74
C GLU A 265 10.08 -21.64 13.81
N TYR A 266 10.33 -22.24 14.97
CA TYR A 266 11.44 -23.16 15.20
C TYR A 266 11.02 -24.27 16.17
N LYS A 267 11.40 -25.52 15.86
CA LYS A 267 11.21 -26.65 16.78
C LYS A 267 12.45 -26.76 17.66
N ILE A 268 12.25 -26.60 18.97
CA ILE A 268 13.33 -26.58 19.96
C ILE A 268 14.01 -27.95 20.01
N SER A 269 15.34 -27.94 19.93
CA SER A 269 16.17 -29.14 19.84
C SER A 269 16.61 -29.68 21.20
N ASP A 270 16.73 -28.80 22.20
CA ASP A 270 17.19 -29.15 23.54
C ASP A 270 16.41 -28.35 24.59
N ASN A 271 16.27 -28.88 25.80
CA ASN A 271 15.70 -28.11 26.91
C ASN A 271 16.59 -26.90 27.21
N GLY A 272 16.00 -25.70 27.30
CA GLY A 272 16.79 -24.51 27.54
C GLY A 272 16.00 -23.22 27.60
N ILE A 273 16.72 -22.14 27.92
CA ILE A 273 16.19 -20.79 27.86
C ILE A 273 16.63 -20.17 26.54
N TYR A 274 15.67 -19.59 25.83
CA TYR A 274 15.88 -19.00 24.53
C TYR A 274 15.36 -17.57 24.49
N LYS A 275 15.98 -16.74 23.64
CA LYS A 275 15.48 -15.39 23.32
C LYS A 275 15.65 -15.06 21.84
N LEU A 276 14.83 -14.13 21.37
CA LEU A 276 14.82 -13.66 19.99
C LEU A 276 15.33 -12.22 19.89
N VAL A 277 16.23 -12.02 18.93
CA VAL A 277 16.80 -10.71 18.60
C VAL A 277 16.65 -10.48 17.10
N VAL A 278 16.16 -9.30 16.72
CA VAL A 278 16.12 -8.85 15.33
C VAL A 278 17.29 -7.90 15.11
N LYS A 279 18.07 -8.13 14.05
CA LYS A 279 19.23 -7.31 13.68
C LYS A 279 19.00 -6.67 12.33
N ASP A 280 19.26 -5.38 12.23
CA ASP A 280 19.30 -4.67 10.95
C ASP A 280 20.50 -5.18 10.13
N GLN A 281 20.28 -5.54 8.86
CA GLN A 281 21.35 -6.07 8.01
C GLN A 281 22.33 -4.98 7.53
N LYS A 282 21.89 -3.71 7.45
CA LYS A 282 22.70 -2.57 7.02
C LYS A 282 23.49 -1.97 8.18
N ASP A 283 22.99 -2.12 9.41
CA ASP A 283 23.63 -1.61 10.61
C ASP A 283 23.53 -2.61 11.76
N ALA A 284 24.55 -3.45 11.91
CA ALA A 284 24.59 -4.48 12.95
C ALA A 284 24.56 -3.93 14.39
N SER A 285 24.79 -2.62 14.60
CA SER A 285 24.64 -1.99 15.91
C SER A 285 23.17 -1.80 16.29
N LYS A 286 22.28 -1.75 15.29
CA LYS A 286 20.83 -1.72 15.48
C LYS A 286 20.30 -3.13 15.65
N GLN A 287 20.14 -3.52 16.90
CA GLN A 287 19.45 -4.76 17.26
C GLN A 287 18.31 -4.48 18.25
N LEU A 288 17.27 -5.27 18.14
CA LEU A 288 16.09 -5.20 18.97
C LEU A 288 15.83 -6.58 19.59
N GLU A 289 15.84 -6.63 20.92
CA GLU A 289 15.34 -7.81 21.64
C GLU A 289 13.82 -7.82 21.57
N ILE A 290 13.24 -8.84 20.92
CA ILE A 290 11.79 -8.96 20.72
C ILE A 290 11.16 -9.98 21.68
N SER A 291 11.95 -10.75 22.43
CA SER A 291 11.44 -11.63 23.47
C SER A 291 12.34 -11.60 24.71
N ALA A 292 11.72 -11.79 25.88
CA ALA A 292 12.47 -12.10 27.10
C ALA A 292 13.07 -13.52 27.01
N PRO A 293 14.12 -13.80 27.81
CA PRO A 293 14.57 -15.17 28.04
C PRO A 293 13.39 -16.04 28.52
N THR A 294 13.06 -17.08 27.74
CA THR A 294 11.88 -17.91 27.95
C THR A 294 12.29 -19.38 27.94
N GLN A 295 11.79 -20.16 28.90
CA GLN A 295 12.07 -21.60 29.00
C GLN A 295 11.27 -22.38 27.96
N TYR A 296 11.94 -23.25 27.22
CA TYR A 296 11.34 -24.20 26.31
C TYR A 296 11.79 -25.63 26.62
N GLN A 297 10.95 -26.60 26.25
CA GLN A 297 11.27 -28.02 26.28
C GLN A 297 11.63 -28.52 24.88
N GLU A 298 12.42 -29.59 24.81
CA GLU A 298 12.74 -30.31 23.58
C GLU A 298 11.45 -30.70 22.85
N GLY A 299 11.43 -30.44 21.55
CA GLY A 299 10.29 -30.69 20.69
C GLY A 299 9.19 -29.63 20.73
N GLU A 300 9.23 -28.68 21.69
CA GLU A 300 8.30 -27.56 21.75
C GLU A 300 8.48 -26.65 20.52
N LYS A 301 7.37 -26.07 20.03
CA LYS A 301 7.41 -25.08 18.95
C LYS A 301 7.56 -23.68 19.53
N LEU A 302 8.64 -23.01 19.17
CA LEU A 302 8.79 -21.57 19.36
C LEU A 302 8.22 -20.87 18.12
N GLN A 303 7.20 -20.04 18.33
CA GLN A 303 6.57 -19.24 17.29
C GLN A 303 6.52 -17.77 17.70
N THR A 304 6.65 -16.88 16.72
CA THR A 304 6.45 -15.44 16.93
C THR A 304 5.99 -14.76 15.64
N VAL A 305 5.26 -13.67 15.81
CA VAL A 305 5.07 -12.63 14.79
C VAL A 305 5.88 -11.41 15.21
N PHE A 306 6.61 -10.78 14.30
CA PHE A 306 7.34 -9.54 14.56
C PHE A 306 7.14 -8.58 13.41
N TYR A 307 7.39 -7.29 13.64
CA TYR A 307 7.34 -6.28 12.59
C TYR A 307 8.77 -5.93 12.18
N ARG A 308 9.12 -6.08 10.90
CA ARG A 308 10.44 -5.72 10.36
C ARG A 308 10.41 -4.36 9.68
N ALA A 309 11.53 -3.65 9.79
CA ALA A 309 11.84 -2.41 9.09
C ALA A 309 12.97 -2.66 8.10
N GLY A 310 12.66 -2.70 6.80
CA GLY A 310 13.64 -3.09 5.78
C GLY A 310 14.14 -4.52 5.96
N ASP A 311 15.40 -4.75 5.56
CA ASP A 311 16.03 -6.06 5.56
C ASP A 311 16.63 -6.37 6.93
N VAL A 312 16.20 -7.49 7.53
CA VAL A 312 16.58 -7.86 8.89
C VAL A 312 16.92 -9.35 9.00
N THR A 313 17.78 -9.67 9.96
CA THR A 313 18.04 -11.04 10.39
C THR A 313 17.42 -11.27 11.76
N LEU A 314 16.49 -12.22 11.87
CA LEU A 314 16.01 -12.70 13.16
C LEU A 314 16.93 -13.81 13.65
N VAL A 315 17.39 -13.71 14.89
CA VAL A 315 18.34 -14.61 15.53
C VAL A 315 17.73 -15.18 16.80
N LEU A 316 17.68 -16.50 16.87
CA LEU A 316 17.40 -17.28 18.07
C LEU A 316 18.70 -17.51 18.83
N LEU A 317 18.76 -17.03 20.07
CA LEU A 317 19.88 -17.17 20.99
C LEU A 317 19.50 -18.10 22.14
N ASP A 318 20.46 -18.89 22.61
CA ASP A 318 20.33 -19.64 23.87
C ASP A 318 20.70 -18.78 25.09
N GLN A 319 20.66 -19.40 26.28
CA GLN A 319 21.00 -18.77 27.56
C GLN A 319 22.43 -18.22 27.63
N SER A 320 23.36 -18.77 26.86
CA SER A 320 24.75 -18.31 26.79
C SER A 320 24.92 -17.13 25.82
N GLY A 321 23.87 -16.78 25.08
CA GLY A 321 23.92 -15.80 23.99
C GLY A 321 24.46 -16.38 22.69
N SER A 322 24.63 -17.71 22.59
CA SER A 322 25.08 -18.38 21.38
C SER A 322 23.95 -18.51 20.38
N LYS A 323 24.27 -18.35 19.09
CA LYS A 323 23.30 -18.45 18.00
C LYS A 323 22.89 -19.91 17.79
N VAL A 324 21.59 -20.18 17.96
CA VAL A 324 20.96 -21.48 17.71
C VAL A 324 20.43 -21.54 16.28
N LYS A 325 19.71 -20.51 15.85
CA LYS A 325 19.14 -20.40 14.51
C LYS A 325 19.10 -18.94 14.08
N SER A 326 19.17 -18.68 12.79
CA SER A 326 18.83 -17.39 12.21
C SER A 326 18.01 -17.56 10.94
N LYS A 327 17.27 -16.52 10.59
CA LYS A 327 16.55 -16.41 9.32
C LYS A 327 16.60 -14.95 8.84
N ASP A 328 16.96 -14.78 7.58
CA ASP A 328 16.96 -13.49 6.90
C ASP A 328 15.58 -13.20 6.33
N TYR A 329 15.19 -11.93 6.39
CA TYR A 329 13.93 -11.40 5.90
C TYR A 329 14.26 -10.17 5.08
N GLU A 330 14.21 -10.34 3.77
CA GLU A 330 14.56 -9.34 2.77
C GLU A 330 13.33 -8.97 1.95
N ASN A 331 13.39 -7.80 1.32
CA ASN A 331 12.37 -7.42 0.35
C ASN A 331 12.50 -8.26 -0.92
N GLU A 332 11.38 -8.81 -1.37
CA GLU A 332 11.28 -9.46 -2.68
C GLU A 332 11.06 -8.34 -3.70
N LEU A 333 12.14 -7.89 -4.35
CA LEU A 333 12.11 -6.96 -5.48
C LEU A 333 12.65 -7.63 -6.74
#